data_AF-A0A2V5TPK8-F1
#
_entry.id   AF-A0A2V5TPK8-F1
#
_cell.length_a   1.000
_cell.length_b   1.000
_cell.length_c   1.000
_cell.angle_alpha   90.00
_cell.angle_beta   90.00
_cell.angle_gamma   90.00
#
_symmetry.space_group_name_H-M   'P 1'
#
loop_
_entity.id
_entity.type
_entity.pdbx_description
1 polymer ?
#
loop_
_entity_poly.entity_id
_entity_poly.type
_entity_poly.pdbx_seq_one_letter_code
_entity_poly.pdbx_strand_id
1 'polypeptide(L)' 'MLLGTAVFPAVETNPGPTGPDWLSKPLSLAECIDLALTQNSTILKGKSDLEAAHGLVVQTRAIVIPKVRATG' A
#
# COMPACT_ATOMS: atom_id res chain seq x y z
N MET A 1 19.92 -49.83 37.78
CA MET A 1 20.05 -48.37 38.00
C MET A 1 21.37 -47.98 37.36
N LEU A 2 21.50 -47.11 36.37
CA LEU A 2 20.81 -45.85 36.08
C LEU A 2 21.01 -45.56 34.57
N LEU A 3 19.93 -45.36 33.81
CA LEU A 3 19.99 -45.00 32.39
C LEU A 3 20.26 -43.49 32.29
N GLY A 4 21.41 -43.11 31.74
CA GLY A 4 21.83 -41.70 31.62
C GLY A 4 20.91 -40.94 30.67
N THR A 5 20.18 -39.96 31.20
CA THR A 5 19.35 -39.03 30.43
C THR A 5 20.24 -38.09 29.61
N ALA A 6 20.27 -38.26 28.29
CA ALA A 6 20.85 -37.27 27.39
C ALA A 6 19.95 -36.03 27.40
N VAL A 7 20.46 -34.91 27.91
CA VAL A 7 19.84 -33.60 27.76
C VAL A 7 20.12 -33.15 26.33
N PHE A 8 19.09 -33.14 25.50
CA PHE A 8 19.15 -32.47 24.21
C PHE A 8 18.92 -30.97 24.44
N PRO A 9 19.79 -30.08 23.93
CA PRO A 9 19.45 -28.67 23.91
C PRO A 9 18.29 -28.48 22.94
N ALA A 10 17.13 -28.06 23.46
CA ALA A 10 16.08 -27.51 22.63
C ALA A 10 16.62 -26.20 22.04
N VAL A 11 17.07 -26.23 20.79
CA VAL A 11 17.26 -24.99 20.03
C VAL A 11 15.88 -24.36 19.91
N GLU A 12 15.69 -23.20 20.53
CA GLU A 12 14.49 -22.40 20.32
C GLU A 12 14.48 -22.01 18.84
N THR A 13 13.63 -22.66 18.05
CA THR A 13 13.38 -22.31 16.65
C THR A 13 12.44 -21.12 16.52
N ASN A 14 12.23 -20.33 17.58
CA ASN A 14 11.44 -19.11 17.48
C ASN A 14 12.30 -18.10 16.70
N PRO A 15 12.06 -17.89 15.40
CA PRO A 15 12.83 -16.91 14.66
C PRO A 15 12.56 -15.57 15.36
N GLY A 16 13.62 -14.80 15.62
CA GLY A 16 13.47 -13.41 16.07
C GLY A 16 12.44 -12.67 15.18
N PRO A 17 11.79 -11.64 15.72
CA PRO A 17 10.44 -11.22 15.37
C PRO A 17 10.14 -11.40 13.87
N THR A 18 9.41 -12.46 13.53
CA THR A 18 8.82 -12.71 12.21
C THR A 18 7.63 -11.77 11.95
N GLY A 19 7.71 -10.54 12.47
CA GLY A 19 6.76 -9.47 12.26
C GLY A 19 7.31 -8.54 11.17
N PRO A 20 6.44 -7.87 10.41
CA PRO A 20 6.89 -6.88 9.45
C PRO A 20 7.78 -5.82 10.13
N ASP A 21 8.83 -5.36 9.44
CA ASP A 21 9.93 -4.54 10.00
C ASP A 21 9.49 -3.29 10.79
N TRP A 22 8.28 -2.77 10.53
CA TRP A 22 7.69 -1.65 11.28
C TRP A 22 7.29 -2.00 12.73
N LEU A 23 7.14 -3.29 13.08
CA LEU A 23 6.99 -3.74 14.46
C LEU A 23 8.32 -3.75 15.21
N SER A 24 9.41 -4.04 14.51
CA SER A 24 10.74 -4.23 15.09
C SER A 24 11.53 -2.92 15.20
N LYS A 25 11.17 -1.90 14.42
CA LYS A 25 11.84 -0.60 14.40
C LYS A 25 10.80 0.54 14.37
N PRO A 26 10.90 1.54 15.26
CA PRO A 26 10.05 2.73 15.17
C PRO A 26 10.32 3.44 13.84
N LEU A 27 9.26 3.74 13.10
CA LEU A 27 9.33 4.49 11.86
C LEU A 27 9.93 5.88 12.13
N SER A 28 10.83 6.34 11.27
CA SER A 28 11.33 7.71 11.32
C SER A 28 10.22 8.70 10.95
N LEU A 29 10.36 9.96 11.40
CA LEU A 29 9.39 11.02 11.07
C LEU A 29 9.23 11.18 9.54
N ALA A 30 10.33 11.05 8.79
CA ALA A 30 10.30 11.14 7.33
C ALA A 30 9.45 10.02 6.71
N GLU A 31 9.66 8.77 7.16
CA GLU A 31 8.87 7.62 6.71
C GLU A 31 7.39 7.75 7.10
N CYS A 32 7.08 8.33 8.27
CA CYS A 32 5.70 8.58 8.69
C CYS A 32 5.00 9.59 7.77
N ILE A 33 5.70 10.65 7.39
CA ILE A 33 5.17 11.67 6.48
C ILE A 33 4.94 11.08 5.09
N ASP A 34 5.89 10.31 4.57
CA ASP A 34 5.77 9.66 3.26
C ASP A 34 4.59 8.66 3.22
N LEU A 35 4.44 7.87 4.29
CA LEU A 35 3.31 6.97 4.45
C LEU A 35 1.99 7.73 4.53
N ALA A 36 1.94 8.82 5.30
CA ALA A 36 0.75 9.65 5.40
C ALA A 36 0.39 10.26 4.03
N LEU A 37 1.35 10.77 3.27
CA LEU A 37 1.09 11.32 1.93
C LEU A 37 0.56 10.25 0.95
N THR A 38 1.05 9.03 1.07
CA THR A 38 0.68 7.93 0.17
C THR A 38 -0.66 7.27 0.55
N GLN A 39 -0.94 7.12 1.84
CA GLN A 39 -2.08 6.34 2.33
C GLN A 39 -3.22 7.18 2.91
N ASN A 40 -3.06 8.50 3.03
CA ASN A 40 -4.14 9.35 3.54
C ASN A 40 -5.34 9.35 2.57
N SER A 41 -6.49 8.91 3.09
CA SER A 41 -7.72 8.76 2.33
C SER A 41 -8.28 10.08 1.81
N THR A 42 -8.06 11.19 2.51
CA THR A 42 -8.43 12.54 2.05
C THR A 42 -7.59 12.96 0.84
N ILE A 43 -6.28 12.69 0.84
CA ILE A 43 -5.39 12.98 -0.29
C ILE A 43 -5.74 12.10 -1.49
N LEU A 44 -5.93 10.80 -1.29
CA LEU A 44 -6.32 9.86 -2.35
C LEU A 44 -7.67 10.23 -2.97
N LYS A 45 -8.64 10.63 -2.13
CA LYS A 45 -9.94 11.13 -2.61
C LYS A 45 -9.78 12.41 -3.43
N GLY A 46 -9.00 13.38 -2.95
CA GLY A 46 -8.73 14.60 -3.71
C GLY A 46 -8.07 14.34 -5.07
N LYS A 47 -7.16 13.37 -5.15
CA LYS A 47 -6.55 12.93 -6.41
C LYS A 47 -7.59 12.32 -7.35
N SER A 48 -8.43 11.41 -6.84
CA SER A 48 -9.52 10.80 -7.62
C SER A 48 -10.53 11.83 -8.12
N ASP A 49 -10.89 12.80 -7.28
CA ASP A 49 -11.84 13.86 -7.63
C ASP A 49 -11.25 14.78 -8.72
N LEU A 50 -9.95 15.07 -8.66
CA LEU A 50 -9.23 15.82 -9.71
C LEU A 50 -9.22 15.04 -11.02
N GLU A 51 -8.87 13.75 -10.99
CA GLU A 51 -8.87 12.89 -12.18
C GLU A 51 -10.27 12.80 -12.81
N ALA A 52 -11.32 12.70 -11.99
CA ALA A 52 -12.71 12.73 -12.44
C ALA A 52 -13.08 14.09 -13.07
N ALA A 53 -12.73 15.20 -12.42
CA ALA A 53 -12.95 16.55 -12.94
C ALA A 53 -12.20 16.77 -14.26
N HIS A 54 -10.98 16.25 -14.39
CA HIS A 54 -10.23 16.27 -15.65
C HIS A 54 -10.94 15.47 -16.75
N GLY A 55 -11.47 14.28 -16.42
CA GLY A 55 -12.28 13.48 -17.34
C GLY A 55 -13.52 14.24 -17.85
N LEU A 56 -14.19 14.99 -16.97
CA LEU A 56 -15.31 15.86 -17.35
C LEU A 56 -14.87 16.97 -18.31
N VAL A 57 -13.75 17.65 -18.04
CA VAL A 57 -13.23 18.71 -18.91
C VAL A 57 -12.92 18.18 -20.31
N VAL A 58 -12.30 17.00 -20.42
CA VAL A 58 -12.01 16.36 -21.72
C VAL A 58 -13.31 16.03 -22.45
N GLN A 59 -14.30 15.44 -21.77
CA GLN A 59 -15.59 15.12 -22.38
C GLN A 59 -16.34 16.37 -22.84
N THR A 60 -16.36 17.44 -22.04
CA THR A 60 -16.96 18.72 -22.41
C THR A 60 -16.29 19.32 -23.64
N ARG A 61 -14.95 19.29 -23.72
CA ARG A 61 -14.22 19.74 -24.91
C ARG A 61 -14.50 18.87 -26.13
N ALA A 62 -14.72 17.56 -25.95
CA ALA A 62 -15.07 16.64 -27.03
C ALA A 62 -16.49 16.85 -27.61
N ILE A 63 -17.33 17.69 -27.00
CA ILE A 63 -18.62 18.10 -27.61
C ILE A 63 -18.39 18.98 -28.84
N VAL A 64 -17.31 19.76 -28.86
CA VAL A 64 -16.99 20.70 -29.95
C VAL A 64 -16.35 19.99 -31.14
N ILE A 65 -15.86 18.75 -30.96
CA ILE A 65 -15.21 17.97 -32.03
C ILE A 65 -16.25 17.10 -32.74
N PRO A 66 -16.36 17.15 -34.09
CA PRO A 66 -17.30 16.33 -34.85
C PRO A 66 -17.04 14.83 -34.64
N LYS A 67 -18.07 14.08 -34.21
CA LYS A 67 -18.00 12.62 -34.03
C LYS A 67 -18.45 11.92 -35.30
N VAL A 68 -17.58 11.11 -35.91
CA VAL A 68 -17.94 10.24 -37.03
C VAL A 68 -18.63 8.98 -36.48
N ARG A 69 -19.88 8.74 -36.86
CA ARG A 69 -20.58 7.46 -36.62
C ARG A 69 -20.71 6.72 -37.95
N ALA A 70 -20.15 5.52 -38.05
CA ALA A 70 -20.43 4.61 -39.15
C ALA A 70 -21.69 3.81 -38.82
N THR A 71 -22.76 4.00 -39.60
CA THR A 71 -23.92 3.11 -39.60
C THR A 71 -23.83 2.27 -40.88
N GLY A 72 -23.66 0.96 -40.71
CA GLY A 72 -23.80 0.00 -41.81
C GLY A 72 -25.26 -0.35 -42.06
#